data_AF-A0A101DYT3-F1
#
_entry.id   AF-A0A101DYT3-F1
#
_cell.length_a   1.000
_cell.length_b   1.000
_cell.length_c   1.000
_cell.angle_alpha   90.00
_cell.angle_beta   90.00
_cell.angle_gamma   90.00
#
_symmetry.space_group_name_H-M   'P 1'
#
loop_
_entity.id
_entity.type
_entity.pdbx_description
1 polymer ?
#
loop_
_entity_poly.entity_id
_entity_poly.type
_entity_poly.pdbx_seq_one_letter_code
_entity_poly.pdbx_strand_id
1 'polypeptide(L)'
;MILTKTPEEAKEMLVSKVIGGETCRSRFGDYRLSKPTMVVVEEPTSFGFEFDYDVCGEKYSERLSRCVESAAEKLRKSPHTRRASIPLWYPKDHLCRNPAAITEISFIFHEKLHLTAFLRSMECLSYFEHNFDFLVEALETICRKTGMEEGSIGMLIAVPHFYERDVERALSYSGKLRETYGYHELGTHLVEDYISSAWHSALETIYTNGKKKRTEWGDIFEGQEESLFVHRLFLEVEKPEENKLHDKAPFTEKYGIEYAHDYIMHAAKLDGEVRRSILKEGEEYTYAERARYCDRDDVKVDQLYKVIEKLKEDSCRRDCYVGISRP
;
A
#
# COMPACT_ATOMS: atom_id res chain seq x y z
N MET A 1 1.10 -14.11 -4.77
CA MET A 1 2.17 -13.09 -4.83
C MET A 1 3.21 -13.51 -5.86
N ILE A 2 3.91 -12.57 -6.45
CA ILE A 2 5.08 -12.83 -7.30
C ILE A 2 6.32 -12.63 -6.43
N LEU A 3 7.17 -13.65 -6.34
CA LEU A 3 8.42 -13.59 -5.60
C LEU A 3 9.57 -13.97 -6.54
N THR A 4 10.51 -13.04 -6.70
CA THR A 4 11.61 -13.15 -7.65
C THR A 4 12.91 -12.73 -7.04
N LYS A 5 14.00 -13.17 -7.67
CA LYS A 5 15.33 -12.76 -7.25
C LYS A 5 15.64 -11.35 -7.76
N THR A 6 15.40 -11.13 -9.05
CA THR A 6 15.75 -9.87 -9.73
C THR A 6 14.50 -9.09 -10.16
N PRO A 7 14.61 -7.78 -10.45
CA PRO A 7 13.48 -6.99 -10.89
C PRO A 7 13.06 -7.25 -12.34
N GLU A 8 13.95 -7.75 -13.20
CA GLU A 8 13.61 -8.20 -14.56
C GLU A 8 12.58 -9.34 -14.48
N GLU A 9 12.89 -10.38 -13.72
CA GLU A 9 11.96 -11.50 -13.49
C GLU A 9 10.62 -10.99 -12.94
N ALA A 10 10.66 -10.04 -12.01
CA ALA A 10 9.47 -9.44 -11.42
C ALA A 10 8.58 -8.76 -12.48
N LYS A 11 9.19 -7.95 -13.36
CA LYS A 11 8.51 -7.31 -14.48
C LYS A 11 7.88 -8.34 -15.41
N GLU A 12 8.67 -9.32 -15.83
CA GLU A 12 8.23 -10.34 -16.78
C GLU A 12 7.01 -11.12 -16.26
N MET A 13 7.07 -11.54 -15.00
CA MET A 13 6.00 -12.29 -14.34
C MET A 13 4.76 -11.43 -14.13
N LEU A 14 4.94 -10.16 -13.75
CA LEU A 14 3.82 -9.24 -13.55
C LEU A 14 3.10 -8.94 -14.86
N VAL A 15 3.84 -8.66 -15.93
CA VAL A 15 3.26 -8.48 -17.27
C VAL A 15 2.55 -9.76 -17.71
N SER A 16 3.17 -10.93 -17.53
CA SER A 16 2.55 -12.23 -17.83
C SER A 16 1.23 -12.42 -17.08
N LYS A 17 1.13 -11.96 -15.82
CA LYS A 17 -0.12 -12.00 -15.04
C LYS A 17 -1.20 -11.11 -15.64
N VAL A 18 -0.83 -9.90 -16.08
CA VAL A 18 -1.78 -8.94 -16.67
C VAL A 18 -2.29 -9.42 -18.05
N ILE A 19 -1.49 -10.16 -18.83
CA ILE A 19 -1.92 -10.73 -20.12
C ILE A 19 -3.15 -11.62 -19.98
N GLY A 20 -3.19 -12.44 -18.92
CA GLY A 20 -4.34 -13.31 -18.60
C GLY A 20 -5.48 -12.61 -17.87
N GLY A 21 -5.40 -11.28 -17.72
CA GLY A 21 -6.35 -10.47 -17.01
C GLY A 21 -7.57 -10.04 -17.83
N GLU A 22 -8.36 -9.15 -17.25
CA GLU A 22 -9.58 -8.61 -17.84
C GLU A 22 -9.31 -7.28 -18.54
N THR A 23 -10.19 -6.88 -19.46
CA THR A 23 -10.16 -5.54 -20.08
C THR A 23 -11.11 -4.60 -19.32
N CYS A 24 -10.64 -3.41 -18.94
CA CYS A 24 -11.47 -2.30 -18.46
C CYS A 24 -11.35 -1.12 -19.42
N ARG A 25 -12.45 -0.38 -19.58
CA ARG A 25 -12.50 0.83 -20.40
C ARG A 25 -12.46 2.04 -19.49
N SER A 26 -11.42 2.87 -19.60
CA SER A 26 -11.35 4.13 -18.86
C SER A 26 -11.27 5.32 -19.80
N ARG A 27 -11.48 6.52 -19.26
CA ARG A 27 -11.21 7.78 -19.97
C ARG A 27 -9.79 7.93 -20.52
N PHE A 28 -8.83 7.11 -20.06
CA PHE A 28 -7.43 7.12 -20.50
C PHE A 28 -7.15 6.12 -21.64
N GLY A 29 -8.17 5.38 -22.07
CA GLY A 29 -8.08 4.29 -23.04
C GLY A 29 -8.40 2.95 -22.41
N ASP A 30 -8.55 1.96 -23.29
CA ASP A 30 -8.79 0.57 -22.94
C ASP A 30 -7.48 -0.09 -22.47
N TYR A 31 -7.57 -0.83 -21.38
CA TYR A 31 -6.42 -1.46 -20.74
C TYR A 31 -6.77 -2.83 -20.21
N ARG A 32 -5.77 -3.71 -20.18
CA ARG A 32 -5.84 -4.99 -19.49
C ARG A 32 -5.30 -4.86 -18.09
N LEU A 33 -5.95 -5.48 -17.12
CA LEU A 33 -5.55 -5.50 -15.72
C LEU A 33 -5.67 -6.89 -15.11
N SER A 34 -4.88 -7.15 -14.07
CA SER A 34 -5.09 -8.32 -13.20
C SER A 34 -5.51 -7.90 -11.79
N LYS A 35 -5.89 -8.87 -10.96
CA LYS A 35 -6.16 -8.67 -9.53
C LYS A 35 -4.97 -7.99 -8.82
N PRO A 36 -5.20 -7.30 -7.69
CA PRO A 36 -4.14 -6.76 -6.86
C PRO A 36 -3.02 -7.78 -6.66
N THR A 37 -1.78 -7.34 -6.76
CA THR A 37 -0.63 -8.25 -6.76
C THR A 37 0.46 -7.71 -5.86
N MET A 38 0.85 -8.51 -4.86
CA MET A 38 2.10 -8.34 -4.13
C MET A 38 3.26 -8.89 -4.98
N VAL A 39 4.24 -8.04 -5.26
CA VAL A 39 5.51 -8.38 -5.92
C VAL A 39 6.63 -8.18 -4.91
N VAL A 40 7.52 -9.15 -4.74
CA VAL A 40 8.68 -9.07 -3.86
C VAL A 40 9.93 -9.41 -4.65
N VAL A 41 10.92 -8.51 -4.62
CA VAL A 41 12.23 -8.65 -5.26
C VAL A 41 13.29 -8.76 -4.18
N GLU A 42 13.98 -9.90 -4.15
CA GLU A 42 14.98 -10.21 -3.12
C GLU A 42 16.24 -9.34 -3.23
N GLU A 43 16.80 -9.21 -4.43
CA GLU A 43 18.01 -8.44 -4.74
C GLU A 43 17.61 -7.24 -5.62
N PRO A 44 17.22 -6.09 -5.03
CA PRO A 44 16.71 -4.95 -5.78
C PRO A 44 17.85 -4.16 -6.45
N THR A 45 18.20 -4.51 -7.69
CA THR A 45 19.14 -3.74 -8.51
C THR A 45 18.44 -2.68 -9.36
N SER A 46 19.08 -1.54 -9.56
CA SER A 46 18.53 -0.51 -10.45
C SER A 46 18.62 -0.90 -11.93
N PHE A 47 17.61 -0.52 -12.72
CA PHE A 47 17.62 -0.56 -14.18
C PHE A 47 18.35 0.64 -14.82
N GLY A 48 18.56 1.72 -14.07
CA GLY A 48 19.22 2.95 -14.54
C GLY A 48 18.31 3.92 -15.31
N PHE A 49 17.00 3.90 -15.09
CA PHE A 49 16.00 4.77 -15.71
C PHE A 49 15.71 6.02 -14.87
N GLU A 50 15.37 7.13 -15.53
CA GLU A 50 14.95 8.37 -14.87
C GLU A 50 13.53 8.22 -14.30
N PHE A 51 13.34 8.40 -13.00
CA PHE A 51 12.07 8.14 -12.33
C PHE A 51 11.29 9.39 -11.88
N ASP A 52 11.84 10.57 -12.16
CA ASP A 52 11.37 11.84 -11.60
C ASP A 52 10.39 12.57 -12.52
N TYR A 53 9.25 11.94 -12.72
CA TYR A 53 8.15 12.48 -13.54
C TYR A 53 7.14 13.30 -12.71
N ASP A 54 6.30 14.08 -13.41
CA ASP A 54 5.32 15.02 -12.82
C ASP A 54 4.26 14.31 -11.95
N VAL A 55 4.15 14.74 -10.70
CA VAL A 55 3.16 14.32 -9.72
C VAL A 55 2.44 15.55 -9.16
N CYS A 56 1.35 15.94 -9.80
CA CYS A 56 0.59 17.16 -9.48
C CYS A 56 1.44 18.45 -9.46
N GLY A 57 2.39 18.61 -10.38
CA GLY A 57 3.30 19.78 -10.42
C GLY A 57 4.50 19.68 -9.48
N GLU A 58 4.72 18.53 -8.85
CA GLU A 58 5.90 18.19 -8.02
C GLU A 58 6.61 16.96 -8.60
N LYS A 59 7.76 16.59 -8.04
CA LYS A 59 8.44 15.32 -8.35
C LYS A 59 8.37 14.32 -7.18
N TYR A 60 8.55 13.04 -7.47
CA TYR A 60 8.67 12.02 -6.42
C TYR A 60 9.88 12.25 -5.51
N SER A 61 11.04 12.61 -6.07
CA SER A 61 12.23 12.94 -5.27
C SER A 61 11.98 14.10 -4.31
N GLU A 62 11.24 15.12 -4.72
CA GLU A 62 10.85 16.23 -3.88
C GLU A 62 9.98 15.76 -2.71
N ARG A 63 8.96 14.92 -2.98
CA ARG A 63 8.10 14.35 -1.93
C ARG A 63 8.87 13.43 -0.98
N LEU A 64 9.80 12.63 -1.50
CA LEU A 64 10.70 11.78 -0.72
C LEU A 64 11.58 12.64 0.21
N SER A 65 12.23 13.67 -0.33
CA SER A 65 13.17 14.53 0.40
C SER A 65 12.55 15.22 1.62
N ARG A 66 11.24 15.52 1.58
CA ARG A 66 10.50 16.12 2.70
C ARG A 66 10.43 15.22 3.94
N CYS A 67 10.40 13.89 3.73
CA CYS A 67 10.15 12.93 4.82
C CYS A 67 11.39 12.09 5.16
N VAL A 68 12.39 12.04 4.27
CA VAL A 68 13.52 11.12 4.34
C VAL A 68 14.32 11.24 5.64
N GLU A 69 14.54 12.46 6.14
CA GLU A 69 15.33 12.66 7.36
C GLU A 69 14.56 12.22 8.61
N SER A 70 13.26 12.54 8.68
CA SER A 70 12.38 12.10 9.77
C SER A 70 12.28 10.57 9.81
N ALA A 71 12.15 9.92 8.66
CA ALA A 71 12.14 8.46 8.57
C ALA A 71 13.48 7.83 9.03
N ALA A 72 14.61 8.38 8.55
CA ALA A 72 15.93 7.92 8.94
C ALA A 72 16.21 8.13 10.45
N GLU A 73 15.79 9.26 11.01
CA GLU A 73 15.93 9.54 12.44
C GLU A 73 15.15 8.55 13.30
N LYS A 74 13.90 8.23 12.92
CA LYS A 74 13.10 7.21 13.60
C LYS A 74 13.80 5.85 13.60
N LEU A 75 14.33 5.43 12.45
CA LEU A 75 15.04 4.16 12.32
C LEU A 75 16.36 4.13 13.12
N ARG A 76 17.11 5.24 13.19
CA ARG A 76 18.32 5.31 14.03
C ARG A 76 18.00 5.23 15.52
N LYS A 77 16.92 5.91 15.95
CA LYS A 77 16.47 5.92 17.36
C LYS A 77 15.90 4.58 17.79
N SER A 78 15.06 3.98 16.94
CA SER A 78 14.44 2.68 17.17
C SER A 78 14.45 1.90 15.87
N PRO A 79 15.49 1.07 15.61
CA PRO A 79 15.57 0.22 14.42
C PRO A 79 14.38 -0.71 14.26
N HIS A 80 13.73 -1.04 15.37
CA HIS A 80 12.58 -1.93 15.40
C HIS A 80 11.23 -1.22 15.31
N THR A 81 11.21 0.10 15.08
CA THR A 81 9.97 0.84 14.84
C THR A 81 9.19 0.26 13.67
N ARG A 82 7.86 0.32 13.78
CA ARG A 82 6.92 -0.02 12.70
C ARG A 82 6.33 1.25 12.06
N ARG A 83 6.84 2.42 12.44
CA ARG A 83 6.29 3.75 12.13
C ARG A 83 7.23 4.60 11.26
N ALA A 84 8.16 3.96 10.56
CA ALA A 84 9.01 4.58 9.55
C ALA A 84 8.37 4.41 8.17
N SER A 85 7.49 5.34 7.80
CA SER A 85 6.92 5.41 6.45
C SER A 85 6.99 6.81 5.88
N ILE A 86 6.96 6.88 4.55
CA ILE A 86 7.00 8.09 3.74
C ILE A 86 5.72 8.12 2.89
N PRO A 87 4.75 8.98 3.24
CA PRO A 87 3.57 9.19 2.40
C PRO A 87 3.94 10.05 1.20
N LEU A 88 3.60 9.54 0.02
CA LEU A 88 3.82 10.20 -1.26
C LEU A 88 2.51 10.67 -1.89
N TRP A 89 1.36 10.16 -1.46
CA TRP A 89 0.05 10.69 -1.79
C TRP A 89 -0.38 11.76 -0.79
N TYR A 90 -0.89 12.88 -1.28
CA TYR A 90 -1.48 13.93 -0.46
C TYR A 90 -2.96 14.12 -0.79
N PRO A 91 -3.80 14.56 0.17
CA PRO A 91 -5.23 14.80 -0.09
C PRO A 91 -5.50 15.74 -1.27
N LYS A 92 -4.63 16.76 -1.47
CA LYS A 92 -4.70 17.68 -2.62
C LYS A 92 -4.59 16.97 -3.99
N ASP A 93 -3.99 15.78 -4.04
CA ASP A 93 -3.79 15.04 -5.29
C ASP A 93 -5.11 14.60 -5.93
N HIS A 94 -6.20 14.51 -5.15
CA HIS A 94 -7.53 14.28 -5.73
C HIS A 94 -7.96 15.35 -6.74
N LEU A 95 -7.41 16.55 -6.63
CA LEU A 95 -7.78 17.72 -7.44
C LEU A 95 -6.88 17.89 -8.68
N CYS A 96 -5.89 17.02 -8.86
CA CYS A 96 -4.90 17.13 -9.93
C CYS A 96 -5.12 16.06 -11.02
N ARG A 97 -4.51 16.27 -12.20
CA ARG A 97 -4.63 15.36 -13.35
C ARG A 97 -3.73 14.13 -13.24
N ASN A 98 -2.52 14.29 -12.70
CA ASN A 98 -1.48 13.27 -12.62
C ASN A 98 -1.10 12.98 -11.16
N PRO A 99 -1.99 12.34 -10.38
CA PRO A 99 -1.71 12.13 -8.96
C PRO A 99 -0.74 10.98 -8.72
N ALA A 100 -0.14 10.92 -7.54
CA ALA A 100 0.88 9.92 -7.20
C ALA A 100 0.35 8.50 -7.40
N ALA A 101 1.05 7.68 -8.19
CA ALA A 101 0.78 6.25 -8.36
C ALA A 101 1.34 5.42 -7.20
N ILE A 102 2.54 5.75 -6.74
CA ILE A 102 3.17 5.25 -5.52
C ILE A 102 2.69 6.16 -4.39
N THR A 103 1.93 5.62 -3.45
CA THR A 103 1.19 6.43 -2.47
C THR A 103 1.84 6.46 -1.10
N GLU A 104 2.53 5.38 -0.72
CA GLU A 104 3.24 5.26 0.56
C GLU A 104 4.38 4.26 0.41
N ILE A 105 5.48 4.54 1.09
CA ILE A 105 6.63 3.66 1.25
C ILE A 105 6.83 3.40 2.74
N SER A 106 6.87 2.13 3.15
CA SER A 106 7.14 1.71 4.52
C SER A 106 8.51 1.02 4.60
N PHE A 107 9.25 1.31 5.66
CA PHE A 107 10.57 0.75 5.93
C PHE A 107 10.53 -0.11 7.19
N ILE A 108 11.02 -1.35 7.08
CA ILE A 108 11.10 -2.29 8.19
C ILE A 108 12.50 -2.90 8.21
N PHE A 109 13.21 -2.71 9.31
CA PHE A 109 14.49 -3.38 9.54
C PHE A 109 14.29 -4.77 10.16
N HIS A 110 14.86 -5.80 9.55
CA HIS A 110 15.02 -7.14 10.13
C HIS A 110 16.27 -7.75 9.52
N GLU A 111 17.40 -7.74 10.24
CA GLU A 111 18.77 -8.04 9.75
C GLU A 111 19.27 -7.03 8.70
N LYS A 112 18.42 -6.72 7.71
CA LYS A 112 18.60 -5.71 6.66
C LYS A 112 17.40 -4.77 6.66
N LEU A 113 17.54 -3.61 6.02
CA LEU A 113 16.45 -2.67 5.83
C LEU A 113 15.64 -3.07 4.59
N HIS A 114 14.35 -3.31 4.79
CA HIS A 114 13.43 -3.66 3.72
C HIS A 114 12.47 -2.52 3.43
N LEU A 115 12.10 -2.37 2.16
CA LEU A 115 11.12 -1.38 1.71
C LEU A 115 9.85 -2.09 1.22
N THR A 116 8.68 -1.55 1.54
CA THR A 116 7.39 -1.99 0.97
C THR A 116 6.59 -0.78 0.51
N ALA A 117 6.23 -0.73 -0.77
CA ALA A 117 5.47 0.36 -1.35
C ALA A 117 4.02 -0.07 -1.67
N PHE A 118 3.06 0.84 -1.46
CA PHE A 118 1.71 0.69 -1.98
C PHE A 118 1.54 1.52 -3.26
N LEU A 119 1.20 0.84 -4.35
CA LEU A 119 0.94 1.44 -5.65
C LEU A 119 -0.55 1.31 -5.97
N ARG A 120 -1.27 2.44 -6.02
CA ARG A 120 -2.70 2.42 -6.39
C ARG A 120 -2.92 1.94 -7.84
N SER A 121 -1.90 2.10 -8.69
CA SER A 121 -1.93 1.68 -10.09
C SER A 121 -0.51 1.63 -10.64
N MET A 122 -0.23 0.68 -11.54
CA MET A 122 1.05 0.62 -12.24
C MET A 122 0.86 0.16 -13.68
N GLU A 123 1.35 0.95 -14.63
CA GLU A 123 1.46 0.53 -16.03
C GLU A 123 2.75 -0.29 -16.18
N CYS A 124 2.60 -1.59 -16.35
CA CYS A 124 3.68 -2.56 -16.13
C CYS A 124 4.70 -2.61 -17.28
N LEU A 125 4.36 -2.13 -18.48
CA LEU A 125 5.28 -2.21 -19.62
C LEU A 125 6.25 -1.03 -19.69
N SER A 126 5.79 0.16 -19.34
CA SER A 126 6.49 1.42 -19.60
C SER A 126 6.89 2.15 -18.34
N TYR A 127 6.25 1.87 -17.19
CA TYR A 127 6.55 2.54 -15.92
C TYR A 127 7.11 1.62 -14.84
N PHE A 128 7.23 0.32 -15.09
CA PHE A 128 7.77 -0.61 -14.09
C PHE A 128 9.20 -0.21 -13.69
N GLU A 129 10.11 -0.07 -14.66
CA GLU A 129 11.52 0.25 -14.40
C GLU A 129 11.68 1.59 -13.69
N HIS A 130 11.00 2.62 -14.18
CA HIS A 130 11.00 3.95 -13.57
C HIS A 130 10.50 3.91 -12.11
N ASN A 131 9.38 3.23 -11.85
CA ASN A 131 8.85 3.12 -10.49
C ASN A 131 9.79 2.32 -9.59
N PHE A 132 10.35 1.23 -10.11
CA PHE A 132 11.26 0.38 -9.35
C PHE A 132 12.54 1.12 -9.00
N ASP A 133 13.14 1.86 -9.93
CA ASP A 133 14.35 2.65 -9.68
C ASP A 133 14.13 3.76 -8.64
N PHE A 134 12.95 4.39 -8.61
CA PHE A 134 12.61 5.29 -7.52
C PHE A 134 12.58 4.58 -6.15
N LEU A 135 12.06 3.35 -6.09
CA LEU A 135 12.05 2.57 -4.85
C LEU A 135 13.46 2.12 -4.45
N VAL A 136 14.33 1.80 -5.41
CA VAL A 136 15.76 1.53 -5.17
C VAL A 136 16.42 2.76 -4.57
N GLU A 137 16.31 3.94 -5.19
CA GLU A 137 16.88 5.18 -4.66
C GLU A 137 16.34 5.51 -3.25
N ALA A 138 15.05 5.28 -3.01
CA ALA A 138 14.45 5.50 -1.69
C ALA A 138 15.05 4.56 -0.62
N LEU A 139 15.26 3.29 -0.95
CA LEU A 139 15.90 2.32 -0.05
C LEU A 139 17.36 2.68 0.20
N GLU A 140 18.15 2.88 -0.86
CA GLU A 140 19.57 3.26 -0.79
C GLU A 140 19.76 4.56 0.00
N THR A 141 18.89 5.55 -0.18
CA THR A 141 18.96 6.81 0.54
C THR A 141 18.74 6.64 2.04
N ILE A 142 17.76 5.84 2.46
CA ILE A 142 17.55 5.56 3.88
C ILE A 142 18.72 4.74 4.43
N CYS A 143 19.17 3.69 3.73
CA CYS A 143 20.34 2.88 4.12
C CYS A 143 21.59 3.74 4.33
N ARG A 144 21.92 4.64 3.40
CA ARG A 144 23.05 5.59 3.54
C ARG A 144 22.90 6.47 4.78
N LYS A 145 21.69 6.92 5.10
CA LYS A 145 21.42 7.80 6.25
C LYS A 145 21.39 7.06 7.59
N THR A 146 21.10 5.76 7.60
CA THR A 146 21.00 4.96 8.83
C THR A 146 22.23 4.08 9.07
N GLY A 147 23.04 3.81 8.05
CA GLY A 147 24.13 2.84 8.08
C GLY A 147 23.65 1.38 8.02
N MET A 148 22.37 1.15 7.68
CA MET A 148 21.80 -0.19 7.55
C MET A 148 22.10 -0.78 6.17
N GLU A 149 22.20 -2.11 6.09
CA GLU A 149 22.34 -2.82 4.82
C GLU A 149 21.00 -2.93 4.09
N GLU A 150 21.04 -2.91 2.76
CA GLU A 150 19.88 -3.08 1.90
C GLU A 150 19.33 -4.50 1.91
N GLY A 151 18.02 -4.62 2.09
CA GLY A 151 17.26 -5.85 1.94
C GLY A 151 16.32 -5.78 0.72
N SER A 152 15.27 -6.60 0.74
CA SER A 152 14.31 -6.70 -0.37
C SER A 152 13.35 -5.51 -0.51
N ILE A 153 12.88 -5.30 -1.75
CA ILE A 153 11.78 -4.38 -2.10
C ILE A 153 10.48 -5.18 -2.30
N GLY A 154 9.40 -4.72 -1.67
CA GLY A 154 8.04 -5.20 -1.89
C GLY A 154 7.15 -4.13 -2.52
N MET A 155 6.25 -4.52 -3.41
CA MET A 155 5.26 -3.66 -4.04
C MET A 155 3.88 -4.31 -3.95
N LEU A 156 2.96 -3.70 -3.21
CA LEU A 156 1.54 -4.06 -3.30
C LEU A 156 0.89 -3.17 -4.36
N ILE A 157 0.60 -3.76 -5.51
CA ILE A 157 0.06 -3.05 -6.67
C ILE A 157 -1.43 -3.35 -6.75
N ALA A 158 -2.27 -2.33 -6.54
CA ALA A 158 -3.72 -2.50 -6.54
C ALA A 158 -4.27 -2.71 -7.96
N VAL A 159 -3.75 -1.98 -8.96
CA VAL A 159 -4.17 -2.09 -10.36
C VAL A 159 -2.95 -2.24 -11.28
N PRO A 160 -2.35 -3.43 -11.35
CA PRO A 160 -1.34 -3.74 -12.37
C PRO A 160 -2.02 -3.82 -13.74
N HIS A 161 -1.54 -3.05 -14.71
CA HIS A 161 -2.18 -2.96 -16.02
C HIS A 161 -1.20 -2.68 -17.16
N PHE A 162 -1.65 -2.88 -18.40
CA PHE A 162 -1.06 -2.28 -19.61
C PHE A 162 -2.16 -1.86 -20.58
N TYR A 163 -1.90 -0.90 -21.45
CA TYR A 163 -2.89 -0.44 -22.43
C TYR A 163 -3.04 -1.42 -23.61
N GLU A 164 -4.24 -1.60 -24.14
CA GLU A 164 -4.49 -2.60 -25.21
C GLU A 164 -3.66 -2.34 -26.48
N ARG A 165 -3.31 -1.08 -26.76
CA ARG A 165 -2.38 -0.72 -27.85
C ARG A 165 -1.02 -1.40 -27.75
N ASP A 166 -0.62 -1.83 -26.55
CA ASP A 166 0.67 -2.44 -26.24
C ASP A 166 0.58 -3.97 -26.12
N VAL A 167 -0.54 -4.60 -26.52
CA VAL A 167 -0.76 -6.05 -26.39
C VAL A 167 0.31 -6.89 -27.08
N GLU A 168 0.71 -6.52 -28.30
CA GLU A 168 1.74 -7.26 -29.05
C GLU A 168 3.10 -7.23 -28.32
N ARG A 169 3.44 -6.08 -27.73
CA ARG A 169 4.64 -5.96 -26.88
C ARG A 169 4.49 -6.82 -25.63
N ALA A 170 3.31 -6.85 -25.00
CA ALA A 170 3.04 -7.66 -23.82
C ALA A 170 3.19 -9.17 -24.10
N LEU A 171 2.76 -9.66 -25.26
CA LEU A 171 2.83 -11.09 -25.61
C LEU A 171 4.25 -11.67 -25.60
N SER A 172 5.28 -10.84 -25.77
CA SER A 172 6.69 -11.25 -25.63
C SER A 172 7.06 -11.73 -24.20
N TYR A 173 6.23 -11.42 -23.21
CA TYR A 173 6.39 -11.83 -21.81
C TYR A 173 5.50 -13.02 -21.42
N SER A 174 4.73 -13.59 -22.35
CA SER A 174 3.76 -14.64 -22.06
C SER A 174 4.40 -15.93 -21.52
N GLY A 175 3.66 -16.64 -20.68
CA GLY A 175 4.06 -17.96 -20.15
C GLY A 175 5.05 -17.94 -18.99
N LYS A 176 5.38 -16.75 -18.46
CA LYS A 176 6.40 -16.59 -17.40
C LYS A 176 5.82 -16.57 -15.98
N LEU A 177 4.50 -16.61 -15.82
CA LEU A 177 3.84 -16.47 -14.52
C LEU A 177 4.08 -17.67 -13.58
N ARG A 178 4.55 -17.38 -12.37
CA ARG A 178 4.57 -18.29 -11.21
C ARG A 178 4.16 -17.53 -9.97
N GLU A 179 3.07 -17.95 -9.33
CA GLU A 179 2.64 -17.34 -8.07
C GLU A 179 3.02 -18.20 -6.88
N THR A 180 3.38 -17.53 -5.80
CA THR A 180 3.63 -18.13 -4.49
C THR A 180 2.44 -17.83 -3.57
N TYR A 181 2.06 -18.84 -2.80
CA TYR A 181 1.00 -18.80 -1.79
C TYR A 181 1.53 -19.40 -0.50
N GLY A 182 0.95 -19.03 0.64
CA GLY A 182 1.42 -19.40 1.97
C GLY A 182 2.60 -18.54 2.45
N TYR A 183 3.32 -19.07 3.42
CA TYR A 183 4.46 -18.41 4.05
C TYR A 183 5.72 -18.47 3.18
N HIS A 184 6.41 -17.33 3.09
CA HIS A 184 7.80 -17.19 2.68
C HIS A 184 8.47 -16.15 3.58
N GLU A 185 9.79 -16.22 3.76
CA GLU A 185 10.49 -15.36 4.74
C GLU A 185 10.41 -13.86 4.40
N LEU A 186 10.31 -13.52 3.11
CA LEU A 186 10.18 -12.15 2.61
C LEU A 186 8.73 -11.69 2.37
N GLY A 187 7.74 -12.58 2.51
CA GLY A 187 6.35 -12.27 2.25
C GLY A 187 5.43 -13.47 2.43
N THR A 188 4.18 -13.22 2.78
CA THR A 188 3.16 -14.25 3.02
C THR A 188 1.92 -13.86 2.23
N HIS A 189 1.37 -14.82 1.49
CA HIS A 189 0.16 -14.61 0.71
C HIS A 189 -0.90 -15.65 1.08
N LEU A 190 -1.97 -15.21 1.74
CA LEU A 190 -3.09 -16.06 2.11
C LEU A 190 -4.33 -15.67 1.30
N VAL A 191 -5.04 -16.67 0.80
CA VAL A 191 -6.31 -16.51 0.09
C VAL A 191 -7.37 -17.25 0.89
N GLU A 192 -8.41 -16.53 1.30
CA GLU A 192 -9.37 -16.98 2.29
C GLU A 192 -10.78 -16.58 1.87
N ASP A 193 -11.79 -17.35 2.26
CA ASP A 193 -13.17 -17.04 1.89
C ASP A 193 -13.71 -15.83 2.67
N TYR A 194 -13.44 -15.77 3.99
CA TYR A 194 -14.09 -14.82 4.89
C TYR A 194 -13.08 -14.02 5.71
N ILE A 195 -13.50 -12.85 6.19
CA ILE A 195 -12.66 -12.01 7.09
C ILE A 195 -12.27 -12.78 8.36
N SER A 196 -13.19 -13.59 8.90
CA SER A 196 -12.95 -14.40 10.09
C SER A 196 -11.91 -15.51 9.87
N SER A 197 -11.95 -16.22 8.73
CA SER A 197 -10.94 -17.24 8.40
C SER A 197 -9.59 -16.60 8.07
N ALA A 198 -9.58 -15.46 7.36
CA ALA A 198 -8.37 -14.68 7.11
C ALA A 198 -7.66 -14.23 8.40
N TRP A 199 -8.42 -13.81 9.42
CA TRP A 199 -7.87 -13.49 10.73
C TRP A 199 -7.19 -14.70 11.38
N HIS A 200 -7.83 -15.88 11.34
CA HIS A 200 -7.27 -17.11 11.88
C HIS A 200 -5.98 -17.52 11.17
N SER A 201 -6.01 -17.62 9.85
CA SER A 201 -4.87 -18.06 9.04
C SER A 201 -3.69 -17.09 9.18
N ALA A 202 -3.96 -15.78 9.30
CA ALA A 202 -2.94 -14.79 9.60
C ALA A 202 -2.27 -15.04 10.97
N LEU A 203 -3.07 -15.23 12.03
CA LEU A 203 -2.54 -15.51 13.36
C LEU A 203 -1.80 -16.84 13.44
N GLU A 204 -2.35 -17.91 12.85
CA GLU A 204 -1.70 -19.21 12.80
C GLU A 204 -0.34 -19.13 12.09
N THR A 205 -0.27 -18.38 10.98
CA THR A 205 0.98 -18.18 10.26
C THR A 205 1.99 -17.41 11.12
N ILE A 206 1.56 -16.38 11.85
CA ILE A 206 2.42 -15.63 12.78
C ILE A 206 2.89 -16.50 13.94
N TYR A 207 2.03 -17.31 14.54
CA TYR A 207 2.42 -18.17 15.66
C TYR A 207 3.37 -19.29 15.23
N THR A 208 3.17 -19.84 14.03
CA THR A 208 3.95 -20.99 13.54
C THR A 208 5.27 -20.57 12.91
N ASN A 209 5.29 -19.47 12.15
CA ASN A 209 6.45 -19.05 11.35
C ASN A 209 7.02 -17.68 11.74
N GLY A 210 6.37 -16.98 12.68
CA GLY A 210 6.74 -15.61 13.03
C GLY A 210 8.14 -15.54 13.64
N LYS A 211 8.88 -14.51 13.23
CA LYS A 211 10.17 -14.17 13.82
C LYS A 211 9.92 -13.30 15.05
N LYS A 212 10.74 -13.46 16.09
CA LYS A 212 10.71 -12.58 17.25
C LYS A 212 11.46 -11.29 16.93
N LYS A 213 10.85 -10.15 17.26
CA LYS A 213 11.49 -8.84 17.13
C LYS A 213 11.09 -7.96 18.31
N ARG A 214 12.04 -7.15 18.77
CA ARG A 214 11.77 -6.13 19.77
C ARG A 214 10.76 -5.12 19.26
N THR A 215 10.04 -4.49 20.17
CA THR A 215 9.09 -3.43 19.82
C THR A 215 9.42 -2.14 20.53
N GLU A 216 9.05 -1.03 19.90
CA GLU A 216 9.17 0.32 20.48
C GLU A 216 8.25 0.53 21.69
N TRP A 217 7.34 -0.42 21.94
CA TRP A 217 6.44 -0.41 23.10
C TRP A 217 7.05 -1.11 24.31
N GLY A 218 8.12 -1.89 24.14
CA GLY A 218 8.85 -2.48 25.26
C GLY A 218 9.35 -1.44 26.26
N ASP A 219 9.69 -0.26 25.76
CA ASP A 219 10.16 0.86 26.59
C ASP A 219 9.02 1.55 27.36
N ILE A 220 7.75 1.25 27.04
CA ILE A 220 6.55 1.95 27.54
C ILE A 220 5.61 1.03 28.31
N PHE A 221 5.46 -0.23 27.89
CA PHE A 221 4.51 -1.18 28.43
C PHE A 221 5.19 -2.51 28.76
N GLU A 222 5.14 -2.88 30.04
CA GLU A 222 5.65 -4.17 30.54
C GLU A 222 4.97 -5.34 29.79
N GLY A 223 5.77 -6.30 29.30
CA GLY A 223 5.29 -7.44 28.53
C GLY A 223 5.03 -7.20 27.03
N GLN A 224 5.31 -5.99 26.50
CA GLN A 224 5.26 -5.71 25.05
C GLN A 224 6.65 -5.52 24.42
N GLU A 225 7.68 -6.00 25.09
CA GLU A 225 9.08 -5.89 24.64
C GLU A 225 9.35 -6.60 23.32
N GLU A 226 8.68 -7.74 23.10
CA GLU A 226 8.82 -8.54 21.89
C GLU A 226 7.46 -8.81 21.24
N SER A 227 7.48 -8.94 19.91
CA SER A 227 6.34 -9.42 19.13
C SER A 227 6.78 -10.48 18.14
N LEU A 228 5.89 -11.42 17.84
CA LEU A 228 6.00 -12.27 16.67
C LEU A 228 5.48 -11.51 15.44
N PHE A 229 6.21 -11.60 14.33
CA PHE A 229 5.80 -10.98 13.08
C PHE A 229 6.19 -11.85 11.89
N VAL A 230 5.42 -11.71 10.81
CA VAL A 230 5.82 -12.10 9.46
C VAL A 230 6.11 -10.84 8.66
N HIS A 231 7.02 -10.93 7.69
CA HIS A 231 7.61 -9.73 7.07
C HIS A 231 6.61 -8.86 6.30
N ARG A 232 5.89 -9.45 5.34
CA ARG A 232 4.84 -8.78 4.54
C ARG A 232 3.64 -9.71 4.48
N LEU A 233 2.51 -9.32 5.03
CA LEU A 233 1.29 -10.13 4.98
C LEU A 233 0.33 -9.57 3.94
N PHE A 234 0.05 -10.35 2.91
CA PHE A 234 -0.97 -10.06 1.90
C PHE A 234 -2.12 -11.05 2.06
N LEU A 235 -3.32 -10.53 2.31
CA LEU A 235 -4.54 -11.29 2.48
C LEU A 235 -5.49 -10.96 1.34
N GLU A 236 -5.91 -11.97 0.59
CA GLU A 236 -7.01 -11.90 -0.35
C GLU A 236 -8.23 -12.56 0.30
N VAL A 237 -9.35 -11.84 0.39
CA VAL A 237 -10.60 -12.35 0.95
C VAL A 237 -11.64 -12.39 -0.16
N GLU A 238 -12.15 -13.57 -0.51
CA GLU A 238 -13.04 -13.75 -1.67
C GLU A 238 -14.47 -13.28 -1.42
N LYS A 239 -14.98 -13.45 -0.19
CA LYS A 239 -16.35 -13.09 0.22
C LYS A 239 -16.33 -12.22 1.49
N PRO A 240 -15.75 -11.01 1.42
CA PRO A 240 -15.59 -10.15 2.59
C PRO A 240 -16.91 -9.69 3.21
N GLU A 241 -18.03 -9.82 2.49
CA GLU A 241 -19.38 -9.50 2.95
C GLU A 241 -20.06 -10.60 3.78
N GLU A 242 -19.53 -11.82 3.75
CA GLU A 242 -20.06 -12.97 4.49
C GLU A 242 -19.20 -13.24 5.73
N ASN A 243 -19.81 -13.75 6.82
CA ASN A 243 -19.11 -14.17 8.05
C ASN A 243 -18.05 -13.17 8.56
N LYS A 244 -18.40 -11.87 8.52
CA LYS A 244 -17.49 -10.73 8.77
C LYS A 244 -16.84 -10.74 10.15
N LEU A 245 -17.57 -11.22 11.15
CA LEU A 245 -17.17 -11.12 12.55
C LEU A 245 -16.73 -12.47 13.07
N HIS A 246 -15.50 -12.49 13.56
CA HIS A 246 -14.94 -13.58 14.32
C HIS A 246 -15.56 -13.61 15.73
N ASP A 247 -15.77 -14.80 16.30
CA ASP A 247 -16.40 -14.97 17.63
C ASP A 247 -15.59 -14.29 18.77
N LYS A 248 -14.27 -14.19 18.61
CA LYS A 248 -13.35 -13.44 19.49
C LYS A 248 -13.11 -11.99 19.08
N ALA A 249 -13.88 -11.42 18.16
CA ALA A 249 -13.74 -10.00 17.82
C ALA A 249 -14.00 -9.13 19.07
N PRO A 250 -13.18 -8.10 19.35
CA PRO A 250 -13.33 -7.28 20.54
C PRO A 250 -14.50 -6.26 20.44
N PHE A 251 -15.34 -6.39 19.42
CA PHE A 251 -16.47 -5.51 19.16
C PHE A 251 -17.64 -6.30 18.56
N THR A 252 -18.84 -5.73 18.66
CA THR A 252 -20.07 -6.33 18.13
C THR A 252 -20.39 -5.83 16.73
N GLU A 253 -21.24 -6.55 16.00
CA GLU A 253 -21.76 -6.09 14.70
C GLU A 253 -22.45 -4.73 14.81
N LYS A 254 -23.26 -4.57 15.86
CA LYS A 254 -23.92 -3.31 16.17
C LYS A 254 -22.92 -2.16 16.28
N TYR A 255 -21.84 -2.35 17.03
CA TYR A 255 -20.78 -1.34 17.15
C TYR A 255 -20.16 -1.01 15.79
N GLY A 256 -19.86 -2.02 14.97
CA GLY A 256 -19.30 -1.81 13.63
C GLY A 256 -20.22 -1.00 12.71
N ILE A 257 -21.53 -1.31 12.73
CA ILE A 257 -22.55 -0.57 11.97
C ILE A 257 -22.65 0.87 12.48
N GLU A 258 -22.75 1.08 13.79
CA GLU A 258 -22.83 2.42 14.39
C GLU A 258 -21.58 3.25 14.05
N TYR A 259 -20.39 2.67 14.17
CA TYR A 259 -19.14 3.34 13.79
C TYR A 259 -19.10 3.71 12.30
N ALA A 260 -19.54 2.80 11.42
CA ALA A 260 -19.63 3.09 10.00
C ALA A 260 -20.60 4.23 9.69
N HIS A 261 -21.79 4.22 10.30
CA HIS A 261 -22.81 5.27 10.13
C HIS A 261 -22.34 6.63 10.63
N ASP A 262 -21.74 6.68 11.82
CA ASP A 262 -21.35 7.92 12.48
C ASP A 262 -20.13 8.57 11.83
N TYR A 263 -19.12 7.77 11.46
CA TYR A 263 -17.81 8.30 11.08
C TYR A 263 -17.46 8.08 9.60
N ILE A 264 -17.63 6.85 9.09
CA ILE A 264 -17.17 6.46 7.74
C ILE A 264 -18.13 6.96 6.65
N MET A 265 -19.40 6.56 6.73
CA MET A 265 -20.47 7.08 5.88
C MET A 265 -20.85 8.51 6.27
N HIS A 266 -20.81 8.79 7.58
CA HIS A 266 -21.26 10.04 8.18
C HIS A 266 -22.66 10.43 7.69
N ALA A 267 -23.65 9.63 8.10
CA ALA A 267 -25.02 9.65 7.56
C ALA A 267 -25.72 11.03 7.61
N ALA A 268 -25.28 11.94 8.48
CA ALA A 268 -25.73 13.32 8.54
C ALA A 268 -25.42 14.14 7.27
N LYS A 269 -24.57 13.63 6.37
CA LYS A 269 -23.97 14.35 5.24
C LYS A 269 -23.78 13.45 4.00
N LEU A 270 -24.66 12.48 3.78
CA LEU A 270 -24.54 11.51 2.67
C LEU A 270 -24.37 12.15 1.28
N ASP A 271 -25.04 13.27 1.03
CA ASP A 271 -25.09 13.91 -0.29
C ASP A 271 -24.05 15.01 -0.48
N GLY A 272 -23.06 15.14 0.41
CA GLY A 272 -22.10 16.22 0.26
C GLY A 272 -20.83 16.10 1.08
N GLU A 273 -19.87 16.92 0.69
CA GLU A 273 -18.57 17.02 1.34
C GLU A 273 -18.69 17.37 2.84
N VAL A 274 -17.92 16.65 3.66
CA VAL A 274 -17.72 16.96 5.07
C VAL A 274 -16.58 17.97 5.20
N ARG A 275 -16.87 19.16 5.72
CA ARG A 275 -15.90 20.28 5.82
C ARG A 275 -15.55 20.68 7.24
N ARG A 276 -16.10 19.96 8.23
CA ARG A 276 -15.85 20.18 9.66
C ARG A 276 -15.42 18.87 10.30
N SER A 277 -14.74 18.97 11.43
CA SER A 277 -14.38 17.79 12.23
C SER A 277 -15.62 16.96 12.54
N ILE A 278 -15.44 15.64 12.52
CA ILE A 278 -16.46 14.64 12.86
C ILE A 278 -16.23 14.04 14.24
N LEU A 279 -15.23 14.53 14.98
CA LEU A 279 -14.92 14.06 16.33
C LEU A 279 -16.06 14.41 17.27
N LYS A 280 -16.41 13.46 18.13
CA LYS A 280 -17.30 13.68 19.26
C LYS A 280 -16.53 14.31 20.42
N GLU A 281 -17.26 14.88 21.38
CA GLU A 281 -16.67 15.49 22.56
C GLU A 281 -15.79 14.48 23.31
N GLY A 282 -14.53 14.86 23.58
CA GLY A 282 -13.53 14.02 24.24
C GLY A 282 -12.72 13.12 23.30
N GLU A 283 -13.01 13.08 22.00
CA GLU A 283 -12.18 12.37 21.02
C GLU A 283 -11.04 13.26 20.51
N GLU A 284 -9.81 12.74 20.56
CA GLU A 284 -8.64 13.43 20.00
C GLU A 284 -8.35 13.03 18.55
N TYR A 285 -8.75 11.82 18.13
CA TYR A 285 -8.57 11.35 16.77
C TYR A 285 -9.49 10.17 16.43
N THR A 286 -9.83 10.04 15.14
CA THR A 286 -10.35 8.80 14.56
C THR A 286 -9.67 8.52 13.21
N TYR A 287 -9.61 7.24 12.81
CA TYR A 287 -9.13 6.90 11.47
C TYR A 287 -10.04 7.45 10.36
N ALA A 288 -11.34 7.53 10.64
CA ALA A 288 -12.33 8.07 9.71
C ALA A 288 -12.10 9.56 9.43
N GLU A 289 -11.76 10.36 10.45
CA GLU A 289 -11.44 11.77 10.24
C GLU A 289 -10.18 11.92 9.37
N ARG A 290 -9.10 11.19 9.69
CA ARG A 290 -7.87 11.21 8.88
C ARG A 290 -8.08 10.74 7.44
N ALA A 291 -8.98 9.79 7.25
CA ALA A 291 -9.39 9.30 5.94
C ALA A 291 -10.13 10.37 5.13
N ARG A 292 -10.72 11.38 5.77
CA ARG A 292 -11.21 12.59 5.10
C ARG A 292 -10.03 13.53 4.91
N TYR A 293 -9.67 14.28 5.93
CA TYR A 293 -8.56 15.24 5.93
C TYR A 293 -8.05 15.45 7.35
N CYS A 294 -6.86 16.02 7.48
CA CYS A 294 -6.30 16.49 8.73
C CYS A 294 -6.33 18.02 8.77
N ASP A 295 -6.41 18.60 9.97
CA ASP A 295 -6.32 20.06 10.11
C ASP A 295 -4.98 20.65 9.66
N ARG A 296 -3.93 19.82 9.65
CA ARG A 296 -2.59 20.17 9.17
C ARG A 296 -2.45 20.12 7.64
N ASP A 297 -3.46 19.64 6.92
CA ASP A 297 -3.40 19.56 5.46
C ASP A 297 -3.48 20.97 4.85
N ASP A 298 -2.52 21.32 3.99
CA ASP A 298 -2.49 22.62 3.28
C ASP A 298 -3.80 22.87 2.50
N VAL A 299 -4.35 21.80 1.93
CA VAL A 299 -5.63 21.79 1.22
C VAL A 299 -6.47 20.67 1.79
N LYS A 300 -7.56 21.04 2.47
CA LYS A 300 -8.53 20.08 3.02
C LYS A 300 -9.39 19.52 1.90
N VAL A 301 -9.33 18.21 1.72
CA VAL A 301 -10.14 17.48 0.75
C VAL A 301 -10.80 16.31 1.49
N ASP A 302 -12.12 16.20 1.44
CA ASP A 302 -12.79 14.98 1.91
C ASP A 302 -12.51 13.84 0.93
N GLN A 303 -11.43 13.08 1.17
CA GLN A 303 -10.99 12.03 0.25
C GLN A 303 -12.06 10.95 0.07
N LEU A 304 -12.80 10.58 1.13
CA LEU A 304 -13.90 9.61 1.04
C LEU A 304 -14.98 10.07 0.07
N TYR A 305 -15.45 11.31 0.24
CA TYR A 305 -16.45 11.89 -0.67
C TYR A 305 -15.92 11.99 -2.11
N LYS A 306 -14.67 12.45 -2.30
CA LYS A 306 -14.06 12.56 -3.63
C LYS A 306 -13.90 11.23 -4.32
N VAL A 307 -13.52 10.17 -3.61
CA VAL A 307 -13.44 8.82 -4.18
C VAL A 307 -14.81 8.35 -4.66
N ILE A 308 -15.86 8.54 -3.85
CA ILE A 308 -17.22 8.16 -4.21
C ILE A 308 -17.68 8.88 -5.48
N GLU A 309 -17.51 10.20 -5.54
CA GLU A 309 -17.90 10.98 -6.73
C GLU A 309 -17.12 10.55 -7.98
N LYS A 310 -15.81 10.32 -7.84
CA LYS A 310 -14.98 9.83 -8.96
C LYS A 310 -15.47 8.48 -9.50
N LEU A 311 -15.83 7.56 -8.61
CA LEU A 311 -16.31 6.21 -8.97
C LEU A 311 -17.74 6.22 -9.54
N LYS A 312 -18.62 7.12 -9.09
CA LYS A 312 -19.94 7.34 -9.71
C LYS A 312 -19.82 7.84 -11.14
N GLU A 313 -18.86 8.72 -11.39
CA GLU A 313 -18.58 9.27 -12.73
C GLU A 313 -17.90 8.25 -13.66
N ASP A 314 -16.94 7.46 -13.15
CA ASP A 314 -16.23 6.42 -13.91
C ASP A 314 -15.70 5.34 -12.95
N SER A 315 -16.32 4.16 -12.97
CA SER A 315 -15.96 3.03 -12.11
C SER A 315 -14.63 2.38 -12.45
N CYS A 316 -14.07 2.62 -13.65
CA CYS A 316 -12.74 2.16 -14.06
C CYS A 316 -11.63 3.17 -13.68
N ARG A 317 -11.93 4.23 -12.89
CA ARG A 317 -10.90 5.16 -12.42
C ARG A 317 -9.92 4.51 -11.46
N ARG A 318 -8.65 4.89 -11.63
CA ARG A 318 -7.53 4.37 -10.85
C ARG A 318 -6.94 5.40 -9.88
N ASP A 319 -7.41 6.65 -9.90
CA ASP A 319 -7.02 7.77 -9.02
C ASP A 319 -7.98 7.93 -7.82
N CYS A 320 -8.53 6.80 -7.38
CA CYS A 320 -9.43 6.65 -6.24
C CYS A 320 -8.65 5.99 -5.09
N TYR A 321 -7.99 6.82 -4.27
CA TYR A 321 -7.20 6.36 -3.13
C TYR A 321 -7.53 7.20 -1.90
N VAL A 322 -7.46 6.60 -0.71
CA VAL A 322 -7.69 7.26 0.57
C VAL A 322 -6.45 7.06 1.42
N GLY A 323 -5.69 8.13 1.64
CA GLY A 323 -4.50 8.10 2.47
C GLY A 323 -4.79 8.62 3.87
N ILE A 324 -4.39 7.89 4.92
CA ILE A 324 -4.45 8.34 6.32
C ILE A 324 -3.09 8.80 6.86
N SER A 325 -2.01 8.39 6.20
CA SER A 325 -0.63 8.80 6.49
C SER A 325 -0.39 10.25 6.05
N ARG A 326 0.46 10.98 6.77
CA ARG A 326 0.82 12.40 6.49
C ARG A 326 2.32 12.62 6.72
N PRO A 327 2.97 13.51 5.94
CA PRO A 327 4.38 13.89 6.12
C PRO A 327 4.74 14.31 7.55
#